data_AF-A0A532V0I8-F1
#
_entry.id   AF-A0A532V0I8-F1
#
_cell.length_a   1.000
_cell.length_b   1.000
_cell.length_c   1.000
_cell.angle_alpha   90.00
_cell.angle_beta   90.00
_cell.angle_gamma   90.00
#
_symmetry.space_group_name_H-M   'P 1'
#
loop_
_entity.id
_entity.type
_entity.pdbx_description
1 polymer ?
#
loop_
_entity_poly.entity_id
_entity_poly.type
_entity_poly.pdbx_seq_one_letter_code
_entity_poly.pdbx_strand_id
1 'polypeptide(L)' 'MESELLQGILAELKAIRQQSQTLEVFDLREAAAFLRISENTLRDWVRKRKIPFSKVNGSLRFKRSKLERWLDLNEIPIQ' A
#
# COMPACT_ATOMS: atom_id res chain seq x y z
N MET A 1 14.63 6.19 -37.25
CA MET A 1 14.41 7.50 -36.60
C MET A 1 13.10 7.58 -35.81
N GLU A 2 11.92 7.76 -36.40
CA GLU A 2 10.68 7.96 -35.63
C GLU A 2 10.30 6.74 -34.76
N SER A 3 10.50 5.53 -35.30
CA SER A 3 10.32 4.28 -34.55
C SER A 3 11.31 4.12 -33.38
N GLU A 4 12.53 4.66 -33.46
CA GLU A 4 13.52 4.53 -32.38
C GLU A 4 13.19 5.48 -31.23
N LEU A 5 12.70 6.68 -31.54
CA LEU A 5 12.24 7.64 -30.54
C LEU A 5 11.01 7.12 -29.77
N LEU A 6 10.04 6.54 -30.48
CA LEU A 6 8.86 5.93 -29.84
C LEU A 6 9.23 4.76 -28.93
N GLN A 7 10.20 3.92 -29.35
CA GLN A 7 10.69 2.82 -28.52
C GLN A 7 11.44 3.33 -27.27
N GLY A 8 12.22 4.41 -27.41
CA GLY A 8 12.89 5.07 -26.29
C GLY A 8 11.90 5.61 -25.27
N ILE A 9 10.89 6.37 -25.72
CA ILE A 9 9.83 6.90 -24.85
C ILE A 9 9.07 5.77 -24.15
N LEU A 10 8.72 4.70 -24.87
CA LEU A 10 8.01 3.57 -24.29
C LEU A 10 8.83 2.85 -23.20
N ALA A 11 10.15 2.75 -23.38
CA ALA A 11 11.06 2.15 -22.41
C ALA A 11 11.15 2.99 -21.12
N GLU A 12 11.30 4.31 -21.26
CA GLU A 12 11.34 5.25 -20.13
C GLU A 12 10.03 5.22 -19.32
N LEU A 13 8.87 5.25 -20.00
CA LEU A 13 7.57 5.18 -19.33
C LEU A 13 7.38 3.85 -18.57
N LYS A 14 7.87 2.73 -19.13
CA LYS A 14 7.84 1.43 -18.44
C LYS A 14 8.74 1.42 -17.21
N ALA A 15 9.93 2.02 -17.28
CA ALA A 15 10.87 2.11 -16.17
C ALA A 15 10.28 2.94 -15.01
N ILE A 16 9.68 4.09 -15.30
CA ILE A 16 8.99 4.93 -14.30
C ILE A 16 7.81 4.17 -13.65
N ARG A 17 7.02 3.46 -14.46
CA ARG A 17 5.91 2.63 -13.95
C ARG A 17 6.40 1.48 -13.06
N GLN A 18 7.50 0.82 -13.42
CA GLN A 18 8.07 -0.28 -12.63
C GLN A 18 8.67 0.22 -11.32
N GLN A 19 9.33 1.38 -11.32
CA GLN A 19 9.79 2.04 -10.08
C GLN A 19 8.61 2.40 -9.16
N SER A 20 7.43 2.63 -9.74
CA SER A 20 6.20 2.95 -9.02
C SER A 20 5.33 1.72 -8.70
N GLN A 21 5.81 0.49 -8.87
CA GLN A 21 5.01 -0.69 -8.50
C GLN A 21 4.80 -0.73 -6.98
N THR A 22 3.64 -0.22 -6.59
CA THR A 22 3.16 -0.24 -5.23
C THR A 22 2.88 -1.68 -4.83
N LEU A 23 3.44 -2.13 -3.70
CA LEU A 23 3.09 -3.42 -3.13
C LEU A 23 1.58 -3.47 -2.88
N GLU A 24 0.90 -4.40 -3.56
CA GLU A 24 -0.55 -4.62 -3.42
C GLU A 24 -0.90 -5.15 -2.01
N VAL A 25 0.06 -5.85 -1.41
CA VAL A 25 -0.07 -6.45 -0.09
C VAL A 25 1.16 -6.08 0.72
N PHE A 26 0.92 -5.45 1.86
CA PHE A 26 1.92 -5.11 2.84
C PHE A 26 2.05 -6.19 3.90
N ASP A 27 3.27 -6.38 4.40
CA ASP A 27 3.50 -6.97 5.72
C ASP A 27 3.22 -5.95 6.85
N LEU A 28 3.51 -6.34 8.10
CA LEU A 28 3.28 -5.45 9.25
C LEU A 28 4.13 -4.16 9.18
N ARG A 29 5.40 -4.28 8.81
CA ARG A 29 6.33 -3.15 8.78
C ARG A 29 5.95 -2.18 7.67
N GLU A 30 5.65 -2.70 6.51
CA GLU A 30 5.20 -1.92 5.34
C GLU A 30 3.86 -1.22 5.62
N ALA A 31 2.90 -1.90 6.24
CA ALA A 31 1.62 -1.31 6.62
C ALA A 31 1.78 -0.22 7.69
N ALA A 32 2.67 -0.42 8.67
CA ALA A 32 2.97 0.57 9.69
C ALA A 32 3.63 1.81 9.08
N ALA A 33 4.57 1.61 8.15
CA ALA A 33 5.21 2.69 7.41
C ALA A 33 4.22 3.45 6.51
N PHE A 34 3.32 2.74 5.82
CA PHE A 34 2.27 3.32 5.00
C PHE A 34 1.33 4.22 5.82
N LEU A 35 0.89 3.76 6.99
CA LEU A 35 0.01 4.50 7.89
C LEU A 35 0.74 5.54 8.77
N ARG A 36 2.08 5.61 8.67
CA ARG A 36 2.95 6.48 9.49
C ARG A 36 2.77 6.28 11.00
N ILE A 37 2.64 5.02 11.45
CA ILE A 37 2.54 4.65 12.86
C ILE A 37 3.62 3.63 13.25
N SER A 38 3.79 3.38 14.55
CA SER A 38 4.68 2.32 15.03
C SER A 38 4.10 0.92 14.75
N GLU A 39 4.96 -0.07 14.53
CA GLU A 39 4.54 -1.48 14.40
C GLU A 39 3.77 -1.98 15.63
N ASN A 40 4.13 -1.48 16.83
CA ASN A 40 3.44 -1.82 18.07
C ASN A 40 2.00 -1.31 18.06
N THR A 41 1.78 -0.05 17.65
CA THR A 41 0.45 0.53 17.48
C THR A 41 -0.38 -0.29 16.50
N LEU A 42 0.21 -0.64 15.36
CA LEU A 42 -0.48 -1.46 14.35
C LEU A 42 -0.82 -2.86 14.87
N ARG A 43 0.09 -3.52 15.60
CA ARG A 43 -0.19 -4.80 16.27
C ARG A 43 -1.36 -4.70 17.24
N ASP A 44 -1.43 -3.63 18.02
CA ASP A 44 -2.54 -3.41 18.95
C ASP A 44 -3.86 -3.22 18.22
N TRP A 45 -3.87 -2.50 17.09
CA TRP A 45 -5.07 -2.35 16.26
C TRP A 45 -5.52 -3.67 15.65
N VAL A 46 -4.58 -4.52 15.21
CA VAL A 46 -4.88 -5.88 14.73
C VAL A 46 -5.48 -6.73 15.85
N ARG A 47 -4.87 -6.72 17.05
CA ARG A 47 -5.37 -7.45 18.24
C ARG A 47 -6.79 -7.01 18.62
N LYS A 48 -7.05 -5.71 18.55
CA LYS A 48 -8.36 -5.09 18.83
C LYS A 48 -9.34 -5.16 17.63
N ARG A 49 -8.93 -5.75 16.50
CA ARG A 49 -9.70 -5.83 15.24
C ARG A 49 -10.22 -4.46 14.75
N LYS A 50 -9.42 -3.40 14.92
CA LYS A 50 -9.75 -2.03 14.54
C LYS A 50 -9.33 -1.65 13.11
N ILE A 51 -8.55 -2.50 12.45
CA ILE A 51 -8.02 -2.28 11.11
C ILE A 51 -8.21 -3.54 10.25
N PRO A 52 -8.46 -3.45 8.93
CA PRO A 52 -8.55 -4.63 8.07
C PRO A 52 -7.19 -5.32 7.91
N PHE A 53 -7.15 -6.64 8.16
CA PHE A 53 -5.99 -7.49 7.95
C PHE A 53 -6.41 -8.91 7.56
N SER A 54 -5.49 -9.65 6.95
CA SER A 54 -5.62 -11.09 6.69
C SER A 54 -4.51 -11.84 7.43
N LYS A 55 -4.86 -12.98 8.02
CA LYS A 55 -3.87 -13.90 8.60
C LYS A 55 -3.60 -15.03 7.60
N VAL A 56 -2.39 -15.10 7.08
CA VAL A 56 -1.97 -16.10 6.09
C VAL A 56 -0.77 -16.86 6.64
N ASN A 57 -0.95 -18.16 6.91
CA ASN A 57 0.09 -19.03 7.49
C ASN A 57 0.78 -18.43 8.74
N GLY A 58 0.00 -17.83 9.66
CA GLY A 58 0.53 -17.21 10.87
C GLY A 58 1.05 -15.77 10.70
N SER A 59 1.33 -15.32 9.47
CA SER A 59 1.75 -13.95 9.18
C SER A 59 0.57 -13.02 8.94
N LEU A 60 0.77 -11.73 9.22
CA LEU A 60 -0.19 -10.66 8.94
C LEU A 60 0.06 -10.08 7.55
N ARG A 61 -1.02 -9.84 6.82
CA ARG A 61 -1.03 -9.23 5.49
C ARG A 61 -2.10 -8.15 5.42
N PHE A 62 -1.75 -7.02 4.82
CA PHE A 62 -2.63 -5.87 4.69
C PHE A 62 -2.72 -5.49 3.22
N LYS A 63 -3.91 -5.59 2.63
CA LYS A 63 -4.10 -5.12 1.25
C LYS A 63 -4.10 -3.60 1.25
N ARG A 64 -3.29 -2.99 0.38
CA ARG A 64 -3.22 -1.53 0.26
C ARG A 64 -4.61 -0.91 0.03
N SER A 65 -5.35 -1.43 -0.94
CA SER A 65 -6.72 -0.97 -1.24
C SER A 65 -7.70 -1.07 -0.07
N LYS A 66 -7.47 -1.99 0.87
CA LYS A 66 -8.29 -2.12 2.08
C LYS A 66 -7.90 -1.10 3.14
N LEU A 67 -6.61 -0.76 3.24
CA LEU A 67 -6.13 0.30 4.14
C LEU A 67 -6.57 1.67 3.66
N GLU A 68 -6.47 1.96 2.35
CA GLU A 68 -6.94 3.22 1.75
C GLU A 68 -8.44 3.41 2.02
N ARG A 69 -9.27 2.43 1.67
CA ARG A 69 -10.71 2.50 1.98
C ARG A 69 -11.00 2.63 3.47
N TRP A 70 -10.18 2.03 4.33
CA TRP A 70 -10.34 2.16 5.78
C TRP A 70 -10.01 3.58 6.25
N LEU A 71 -9.00 4.24 5.67
CA LEU A 71 -8.72 5.65 5.94
C LEU A 71 -9.93 6.51 5.56
N ASP A 72 -10.45 6.36 4.33
CA ASP A 72 -11.60 7.12 3.83
C ASP A 72 -12.82 7.00 4.77
N LEU A 73 -13.08 5.80 5.30
CA LEU A 73 -14.19 5.55 6.22
C LEU A 73 -13.99 6.15 7.62
N ASN A 74 -12.75 6.45 8.01
CA ASN A 74 -12.41 7.05 9.30
C ASN A 74 -12.06 8.55 9.17
N GLU A 75 -12.17 9.13 7.97
CA GLU A 75 -12.05 10.58 7.80
C GLU A 75 -13.18 11.29 8.56
N ILE A 76 -12.83 12.36 9.25
CA ILE A 76 -13.81 13.22 9.91
C ILE A 76 -14.25 14.25 8.87
N PRO A 77 -15.54 14.28 8.46
CA PRO A 77 -16.01 15.23 7.47
C PRO A 77 -15.79 16.67 7.95
N ILE A 78 -15.27 17.52 7.06
CA ILE A 78 -15.18 18.95 7.30
C ILE A 78 -16.60 19.52 7.13
N GLN A 79 -17.08 20.25 8.13
CA GLN A 79 -18.37 20.96 8.11
C GLN A 79 -18.22 22.36 7.52
#